data_AF-A0A9E2EKT9-F1
#
_entry.id   AF-A0A9E2EKT9-F1
#
_cell.length_a   1.000
_cell.length_b   1.000
_cell.length_c   1.000
_cell.angle_alpha   90.00
_cell.angle_beta   90.00
_cell.angle_gamma   90.00
#
_symmetry.space_group_name_H-M   'P 1'
#
loop_
_entity.id
_entity.type
_entity.pdbx_description
1 polymer ?
#
loop_
_entity_poly.entity_id
_entity_poly.type
_entity_poly.pdbx_seq_one_letter_code
_entity_poly.pdbx_strand_id
1 'polypeptide(L)' 'MGRMPKDLKKMMQQAQQMQAAMAEKQAEVSDKTYSGSAGGGVVTATVKGSGELVSVEFDAAALDPE' A
#
# COMPACT_ATOMS: atom_id res chain seq x y z
N MET A 1 -2.55 -21.90 -43.65
CA MET A 1 -1.70 -21.16 -42.68
C MET A 1 -2.30 -19.77 -42.47
N GLY A 2 -3.21 -19.62 -41.50
CA GLY A 2 -3.86 -18.35 -41.20
C GLY A 2 -2.86 -17.37 -40.57
N ARG A 3 -2.82 -16.14 -41.09
CA ARG A 3 -2.02 -15.03 -40.56
C ARG A 3 -2.26 -14.92 -39.06
N MET A 4 -1.25 -15.21 -38.23
CA MET A 4 -1.30 -14.82 -36.82
C MET A 4 -1.40 -13.29 -36.78
N PRO A 5 -2.51 -12.73 -36.29
CA PRO A 5 -2.77 -11.31 -36.43
C PRO A 5 -1.83 -10.52 -35.52
N LYS A 6 -1.31 -9.41 -36.05
CA LYS A 6 -0.48 -8.42 -35.33
C LYS A 6 -1.14 -7.94 -34.02
N ASP A 7 -2.44 -8.16 -33.89
CA ASP A 7 -3.27 -7.91 -32.71
C ASP A 7 -2.87 -8.76 -31.49
N LEU A 8 -2.42 -10.01 -31.67
CA LEU A 8 -1.95 -10.85 -30.55
C LEU A 8 -0.70 -10.29 -29.88
N LYS A 9 0.21 -9.70 -30.66
CA LYS A 9 1.46 -9.11 -30.14
C LYS A 9 1.18 -7.84 -29.32
N LYS A 10 0.22 -7.01 -29.76
CA LYS A 10 -0.26 -5.86 -28.97
C LYS A 10 -1.01 -6.30 -27.72
N MET A 11 -1.87 -7.31 -27.84
CA MET A 11 -2.63 -7.84 -26.72
C MET A 11 -1.72 -8.45 -25.64
N MET A 12 -0.66 -9.16 -26.04
CA MET A 12 0.33 -9.72 -25.10
C MET A 12 1.09 -8.61 -24.35
N GLN A 13 1.50 -7.53 -25.03
CA GLN A 13 2.14 -6.37 -24.38
C GLN A 13 1.19 -5.66 -23.41
N GLN A 14 -0.07 -5.48 -23.79
CA GLN A 14 -1.09 -4.90 -22.91
C GLN A 14 -1.39 -5.80 -21.71
N ALA A 15 -1.48 -7.12 -21.90
CA ALA A 15 -1.68 -8.08 -20.82
C ALA A 15 -0.49 -8.10 -19.84
N GLN A 16 0.74 -7.98 -20.35
CA GLN A 16 1.96 -7.96 -19.55
C GLN A 16 2.05 -6.68 -18.71
N GLN A 17 1.70 -5.52 -19.29
CA GLN A 17 1.54 -4.27 -18.53
C GLN A 17 0.40 -4.36 -17.50
N MET A 18 -0.72 -4.97 -17.86
CA MET A 18 -1.86 -5.14 -16.95
C MET A 18 -1.51 -6.05 -15.77
N GLN A 19 -0.76 -7.13 -15.99
CA GLN A 19 -0.27 -8.00 -14.91
C GLN A 19 0.66 -7.25 -13.95
N ALA A 20 1.63 -6.49 -14.48
CA ALA A 20 2.55 -5.69 -13.66
C ALA A 20 1.80 -4.62 -12.87
N ALA A 21 0.92 -3.86 -13.54
CA ALA A 21 0.12 -2.81 -12.90
C ALA A 21 -0.81 -3.38 -11.82
N MET A 22 -1.40 -4.56 -12.03
CA MET A 22 -2.29 -5.18 -11.04
C MET A 22 -1.51 -5.62 -9.78
N ALA A 23 -0.29 -6.13 -9.96
CA ALA A 23 0.59 -6.48 -8.85
C ALA A 23 1.04 -5.25 -8.05
N GLU A 24 1.46 -4.18 -8.73
CA GLU A 24 1.79 -2.88 -8.10
C GLU A 24 0.59 -2.30 -7.35
N LYS A 25 -0.59 -2.28 -7.98
CA LYS A 25 -1.82 -1.77 -7.34
C LYS A 25 -2.19 -2.57 -6.10
N GLN A 26 -2.03 -3.90 -6.12
CA GLN A 26 -2.28 -4.73 -4.93
C GLN A 26 -1.31 -4.38 -3.80
N ALA A 27 -0.01 -4.21 -4.10
CA ALA A 27 0.98 -3.80 -3.12
C ALA A 27 0.68 -2.40 -2.55
N GLU A 28 0.38 -1.43 -3.41
CA GLU A 28 0.09 -0.05 -3.02
C GLU A 28 -1.17 0.06 -2.17
N VAL A 29 -2.19 -0.77 -2.43
CA VAL A 29 -3.41 -0.85 -1.61
C VAL A 29 -3.10 -1.42 -0.22
N SER A 30 -2.24 -2.43 -0.13
CA SER A 30 -1.80 -2.99 1.16
C SER A 30 -0.90 -2.04 1.94
N ASP A 31 -0.08 -1.24 1.25
CA ASP A 31 0.87 -0.32 1.88
C ASP A 31 0.30 1.06 2.23
N LYS A 32 -0.94 1.36 1.83
CA LYS A 32 -1.61 2.59 2.27
C LYS A 32 -1.63 2.66 3.80
N THR A 33 -1.05 3.72 4.34
CA THR A 33 -1.02 3.95 5.78
C THR A 33 -2.15 4.87 6.22
N TYR A 34 -2.63 4.62 7.43
CA TYR A 34 -3.64 5.39 8.12
C TYR A 34 -3.08 5.74 9.50
N SER A 35 -3.17 7.01 9.88
CA SER A 35 -2.73 7.50 11.18
C SER A 35 -3.94 7.76 12.07
N GLY A 36 -3.91 7.27 13.30
CA GLY A 36 -4.89 7.57 14.34
C GLY A 36 -4.19 8.11 15.59
N SER A 37 -4.77 9.13 16.21
CA SER A 37 -4.28 9.68 17.48
C SER A 37 -5.22 9.37 18.64
N ALA A 38 -4.67 9.01 19.80
CA ALA A 38 -5.41 8.77 21.04
C ALA A 38 -4.87 9.66 22.18
N GLY A 39 -5.66 9.82 23.25
CA GLY A 39 -5.24 10.57 24.45
C GLY A 39 -5.03 12.07 24.20
N GLY A 40 -5.79 12.68 23.27
CA GLY A 40 -5.66 14.11 22.96
C GLY A 40 -4.48 14.48 22.05
N GLY A 41 -3.85 13.50 21.40
CA GLY A 41 -2.68 13.70 20.53
C GLY A 41 -1.39 13.07 21.09
N VAL A 42 -1.45 12.56 22.31
CA VAL A 42 -0.33 11.98 23.04
C VAL A 42 0.20 10.69 22.43
N VAL A 43 -0.66 9.89 21.81
CA VAL A 43 -0.25 8.64 21.13
C VAL A 43 -0.69 8.72 19.69
N THR A 44 0.23 8.55 18.75
CA THR A 44 -0.06 8.45 17.33
C THR A 44 0.33 7.06 16.84
N ALA A 45 -0.64 6.29 16.35
CA ALA A 45 -0.41 4.98 15.76
C ALA A 45 -0.60 5.07 14.25
N THR A 46 0.35 4.51 13.51
CA THR A 46 0.29 4.35 12.06
C THR A 46 0.07 2.88 11.74
N VAL A 47 -1.04 2.60 11.05
CA VAL A 47 -1.46 1.26 10.62
C VAL A 47 -1.55 1.22 9.10
N LYS A 48 -1.14 0.11 8.49
CA LYS A 48 -1.40 -0.15 7.08
C LYS A 48 -2.86 -0.52 6.85
N GLY A 49 -3.32 -0.37 5.62
CA GLY A 49 -4.64 -0.83 5.16
C GLY A 49 -4.81 -2.35 5.25
N SER A 50 -3.69 -3.09 5.36
CA SER A 50 -3.68 -4.51 5.72
C SER A 50 -4.04 -4.79 7.19
N GLY A 51 -4.10 -3.76 8.04
CA GLY A 51 -4.29 -3.86 9.49
C GLY A 51 -2.99 -4.06 10.28
N GLU A 52 -1.85 -4.08 9.61
CA GLU A 52 -0.54 -4.22 10.25
C GLU A 52 -0.08 -2.90 10.87
N LEU A 53 0.39 -2.96 12.12
CA LEU A 53 0.86 -1.78 12.86
C LEU A 53 2.31 -1.49 12.47
N VAL A 54 2.55 -0.31 11.88
CA VAL A 54 3.85 0.08 11.32
C VAL A 54 4.66 0.90 12.31
N SER A 55 4.01 1.81 13.04
CA SER A 55 4.67 2.70 13.98
C SER A 55 3.72 3.14 15.08
N VAL A 56 4.27 3.31 16.28
CA VAL A 56 3.62 4.00 17.39
C VAL A 56 4.58 5.08 17.87
N GLU A 57 4.12 6.33 17.82
CA GLU A 57 4.82 7.50 18.35
C GLU A 57 4.12 7.95 19.62
N PHE A 58 4.91 8.28 20.62
CA PHE A 58 4.46 8.81 21.91
C PHE A 58 5.00 10.22 22.06
N ASP A 59 4.14 11.15 22.44
CA ASP A 59 4.56 12.51 22.77
C ASP A 59 5.43 12.47 24.04
N ALA A 60 6.59 13.12 23.98
CA ALA A 60 7.53 13.19 25.09
C ALA A 60 6.91 13.82 26.35
N ALA A 61 5.88 14.64 26.21
CA ALA A 61 5.17 15.23 27.35
C ALA A 61 4.36 14.20 28.17
N ALA A 62 4.08 13.01 27.62
CA ALA A 62 3.40 11.93 28.33
C ALA A 62 4.33 10.77 28.71
N LEU A 63 5.57 10.79 28.23
CA LEU A 63 6.64 9.93 28.72
C LEU A 63 7.19 10.56 30.01
N ASP A 64 6.41 10.47 31.09
CA ASP A 64 6.86 10.86 32.42
C ASP A 64 7.91 9.83 32.90
N PRO A 65 9.17 10.23 33.17
CA PRO A 65 10.27 9.31 33.40
C PRO A 65 10.46 8.86 34.87
N GLU A 66 9.44 8.92 35.72
CA GLU A 66 9.52 8.46 37.13
C GLU A 66 9.35 6.95 37.32
#